data_AF-S2E3K5-F1
#
_entry.id   AF-S2E3K5-F1
#
_cell.length_a   1.000
_cell.length_b   1.000
_cell.length_c   1.000
_cell.angle_alpha   90.00
_cell.angle_beta   90.00
_cell.angle_gamma   90.00
#
_symmetry.space_group_name_H-M   'P 1'
#
loop_
_entity.id
_entity.type
_entity.pdbx_description
1 polymer ?
#
loop_
_entity_poly.entity_id
_entity_poly.type
_entity_poly.pdbx_seq_one_letter_code
_entity_poly.pdbx_strand_id
1 'polypeptide(L)' 'MSELAYATAEHHPYWNLIYSCSEIANTVLEKWKNNLSKKDIDDIEWAIKELHQSLEKIREKNHDSI' A
#
# COMPACT_ATOMS: atom_id res chain seq x y z
N MET A 1 17.00 10.45 9.32
CA MET A 1 15.94 10.17 10.32
C MET A 1 14.72 9.51 9.70
N SER A 2 14.30 9.84 8.47
CA SER A 2 13.18 9.15 7.80
C SER A 2 13.51 7.71 7.39
N GLU A 3 14.71 7.40 6.88
CA GLU A 3 15.06 6.04 6.43
C GLU A 3 15.02 4.98 7.53
N LEU A 4 15.47 5.29 8.75
CA LEU A 4 15.44 4.34 9.87
C LEU A 4 14.01 4.05 10.34
N ALA A 5 13.16 5.09 10.34
CA ALA A 5 11.74 4.96 10.65
C ALA A 5 11.01 4.16 9.56
N TYR A 6 11.37 4.38 8.29
CA TYR A 6 10.85 3.62 7.15
C TYR A 6 11.25 2.15 7.24
N ALA A 7 12.53 1.85 7.48
CA ALA A 7 13.04 0.50 7.61
C ALA A 7 12.43 -0.23 8.82
N THR A 8 12.26 0.47 9.95
CA THR A 8 11.62 -0.12 11.14
C THR A 8 10.12 -0.37 10.89
N ALA A 9 9.45 0.56 10.23
CA ALA A 9 8.04 0.43 9.91
C ALA A 9 7.80 -0.64 8.84
N GLU A 10 8.71 -0.86 7.90
CA GLU A 10 8.64 -1.93 6.88
C GLU A 10 8.52 -3.33 7.48
N HIS A 11 9.09 -3.54 8.65
CA HIS A 11 8.97 -4.81 9.38
C HIS A 11 7.63 -4.96 10.12
N HIS A 12 6.79 -3.93 10.18
CA HIS A 12 5.49 -3.99 10.86
C HIS A 12 4.46 -4.77 10.02
N PRO A 13 3.65 -5.68 10.61
CA PRO A 13 2.71 -6.53 9.86
C PRO A 13 1.68 -5.79 9.00
N TYR A 14 1.36 -4.54 9.36
CA TYR A 14 0.38 -3.70 8.66
C TYR A 14 1.01 -2.65 7.74
N TRP A 15 2.34 -2.66 7.59
CA TRP A 15 3.05 -1.64 6.80
C TRP A 15 2.60 -1.62 5.35
N ASN A 16 2.61 -2.76 4.67
CA ASN A 16 2.22 -2.86 3.27
C ASN A 16 0.78 -2.36 3.02
N LEU A 17 -0.10 -2.52 4.01
CA LEU A 17 -1.46 -1.99 3.97
C LEU A 17 -1.46 -0.46 3.96
N ILE A 18 -0.74 0.16 4.90
CA ILE A 18 -0.67 1.63 5.02
C ILE A 18 0.07 2.24 3.82
N TYR A 19 1.18 1.62 3.41
CA TYR A 19 2.00 2.09 2.31
C TYR A 19 1.21 2.12 1.00
N SER A 20 0.56 1.00 0.65
CA SER A 20 -0.20 0.93 -0.60
C SER A 20 -1.40 1.89 -0.62
N CYS A 21 -2.07 2.13 0.52
CA CYS A 21 -3.09 3.18 0.63
C CYS A 21 -2.50 4.59 0.41
N SER A 22 -1.30 4.84 0.95
CA SER A 22 -0.61 6.13 0.81
C SER A 22 -0.16 6.38 -0.62
N GLU A 23 0.32 5.36 -1.32
CA GLU A 23 0.69 5.44 -2.74
C GLU A 23 -0.50 5.76 -3.65
N ILE A 24 -1.66 5.13 -3.39
CA ILE A 24 -2.90 5.45 -4.11
C ILE A 24 -3.30 6.90 -3.82
N ALA A 25 -3.28 7.31 -2.55
CA ALA A 25 -3.63 8.68 -2.17
C ALA A 25 -2.68 9.70 -2.83
N ASN A 26 -1.37 9.45 -2.83
CA ASN A 26 -0.38 10.31 -3.48
C ASN A 26 -0.65 10.42 -4.99
N THR A 27 -0.80 9.29 -5.68
CA THR A 27 -1.08 9.27 -7.13
C THR A 27 -2.34 10.08 -7.48
N VAL A 28 -3.42 9.89 -6.71
CA VAL A 28 -4.67 10.62 -6.91
C VAL A 28 -4.53 12.12 -6.59
N LEU A 29 -3.83 12.47 -5.52
CA LEU A 29 -3.61 13.87 -5.12
C LEU A 29 -2.73 14.63 -6.13
N GLU A 30 -1.67 14.00 -6.63
CA GLU A 30 -0.80 14.59 -7.66
C GLU A 30 -1.56 14.90 -8.95
N LYS A 31 -2.53 14.06 -9.30
CA LYS A 31 -3.38 14.25 -10.49
C LYS A 31 -4.71 14.90 -10.18
N TRP A 32 -4.97 15.40 -8.97
CA TRP A 32 -6.28 15.90 -8.54
C TRP A 32 -6.91 16.95 -9.46
N LYS A 33 -6.09 17.77 -10.13
CA LYS A 33 -6.53 18.81 -11.08
C LYS A 33 -6.46 18.37 -12.55
N ASN A 34 -5.96 17.18 -12.82
CA ASN A 34 -5.72 16.61 -14.14
C ASN A 34 -6.49 15.29 -14.29
N ASN A 35 -6.40 14.67 -15.47
CA ASN A 35 -6.88 13.30 -15.65
C ASN A 35 -5.78 12.31 -15.24
N LEU A 36 -6.19 11.17 -14.68
CA LEU A 36 -5.30 10.02 -14.50
C LEU A 36 -4.88 9.49 -15.87
N SER A 37 -3.57 9.41 -16.10
CA SER A 37 -3.03 8.74 -17.27
C SER A 37 -3.16 7.23 -17.12
N LYS A 38 -2.95 6.50 -18.22
CA LYS A 38 -2.91 5.03 -18.19
C LYS A 38 -1.89 4.52 -17.16
N LYS A 39 -0.71 5.15 -17.08
CA LYS A 39 0.33 4.77 -16.11
C LYS A 39 -0.16 4.98 -14.67
N ASP A 40 -0.82 6.10 -14.38
CA ASP A 40 -1.33 6.36 -13.03
C ASP A 40 -2.38 5.30 -12.63
N ILE A 41 -3.20 4.85 -13.58
CA ILE A 41 -4.16 3.75 -13.37
C ILE A 41 -3.43 2.42 -13.14
N ASP A 42 -2.44 2.08 -13.97
CA ASP A 42 -1.65 0.86 -13.84
C ASP A 42 -0.93 0.81 -12.46
N ASP A 43 -0.41 1.95 -12.00
CA ASP A 43 0.25 2.08 -10.68
C ASP A 43 -0.76 1.91 -9.52
N ILE A 44 -1.97 2.48 -9.63
CA ILE A 44 -3.05 2.29 -8.65
C ILE A 44 -3.51 0.83 -8.62
N GLU A 45 -3.68 0.17 -9.77
CA GLU A 45 -4.05 -1.25 -9.85
C GLU A 45 -3.00 -2.14 -9.18
N TRP A 46 -1.72 -1.83 -9.38
CA TRP A 46 -0.64 -2.53 -8.70
C TRP A 46 -0.70 -2.34 -7.18
N ALA A 47 -0.92 -1.12 -6.70
CA ALA A 47 -1.06 -0.85 -5.26
C ALA A 47 -2.28 -1.57 -4.65
N ILE A 48 -3.41 -1.67 -5.37
CA ILE A 48 -4.58 -2.44 -4.94
C ILE A 48 -4.26 -3.94 -4.83
N LYS A 49 -3.47 -4.48 -5.77
CA LYS A 49 -3.02 -5.87 -5.71
C LYS A 49 -2.18 -6.13 -4.46
N GLU A 50 -1.24 -5.23 -4.14
CA GLU A 50 -0.43 -5.31 -2.93
C GLU A 50 -1.29 -5.18 -1.66
N LEU A 51 -2.31 -4.32 -1.65
CA LEU A 51 -3.29 -4.21 -0.56
C LEU A 51 -3.99 -5.56 -0.31
N HIS A 52 -4.52 -6.18 -1.36
CA HIS A 52 -5.19 -7.47 -1.24
C HIS A 52 -4.22 -8.55 -0.71
N GLN A 53 -3.01 -8.64 -1.25
CA GLN A 53 -2.01 -9.59 -0.76
C GLN A 53 -1.62 -9.35 0.70
N SER A 54 -1.54 -8.08 1.13
CA SER A 54 -1.30 -7.73 2.52
C SER A 54 -2.44 -8.20 3.43
N LEU A 55 -3.69 -8.04 3.02
CA LEU A 55 -4.86 -8.49 3.77
C LEU A 55 -4.92 -10.01 3.89
N GLU A 56 -4.59 -10.73 2.81
CA GLU A 56 -4.51 -12.20 2.81
C GLU A 56 -3.49 -12.70 3.85
N LYS A 57 -2.26 -12.15 3.85
CA LYS A 57 -1.22 -12.51 4.82
C LYS A 57 -1.64 -12.24 6.27
N ILE A 58 -2.36 -11.15 6.52
CA ILE A 58 -2.90 -10.83 7.85
C ILE A 58 -3.98 -11.83 8.24
N ARG A 59 -4.86 -12.20 7.30
CA ARG A 59 -5.92 -13.19 7.53
C ARG A 59 -5.36 -14.57 7.84
N GLU A 60 -4.35 -15.03 7.10
CA GLU A 60 -3.65 -16.30 7.36
C GLU A 60 -3.07 -16.33 8.78
N LYS A 61 -2.33 -15.28 9.18
CA LYS A 61 -1.79 -15.17 10.55
C LYS A 61 -2.87 -15.21 11.64
N ASN A 62 -4.02 -14.59 11.39
CA ASN A 62 -5.14 -14.60 12.33
C ASN A 62 -5.83 -15.97 12.39
N HIS A 63 -5.85 -16.72 11.28
CA HIS A 63 -6.42 -18.07 11.22
C HIS A 63 -5.54 -19.11 11.93
N ASP A 64 -4.23 -18.97 11.88
CA ASP A 64 -3.26 -19.82 12.60
C ASP A 64 -3.19 -19.56 14.11
N SER A 65 -3.88 -18.51 14.59
CA SER A 65 -3.91 -18.09 16.01
C SER A 65 -5.15 -18.60 16.78
N ILE A 66 -5.97 -19.46 16.15
CA ILE A 66 -7.20 -20.07 16.72
C ILE A 66 -7.02 -21.59 16.78
#